data_AF-A0A8J2KB82-F1
#
_entry.id   AF-A0A8J2KB82-F1
#
_cell.length_a   1.000
_cell.length_b   1.000
_cell.length_c   1.000
_cell.angle_alpha   90.00
_cell.angle_beta   90.00
_cell.angle_gamma   90.00
#
_symmetry.space_group_name_H-M   'P 1'
#
loop_
_entity.id
_entity.type
_entity.pdbx_description
1 polymer ?
#
loop_
_entity_poly.entity_id
_entity_poly.type
_entity_poly.pdbx_seq_one_letter_code
_entity_poly.pdbx_strand_id
1 'polypeptide(L)'
;MNNFILFVAIFLAPTSISFVTGKVSITKTNKNKVYQSGDLIFQDEFDSFDLETWDHELTFSGNSNWEFQMYINTRKVSFVKDGHLHIKPILSVDHYDWVLVYNWAHDIIPLSIEGSSPVDR
;
A
#
# COMPACT_ATOMS: atom_id res chain seq x y z
N MET A 1 61.41 44.58 -10.90
CA MET A 1 60.00 44.58 -10.45
C MET A 1 59.58 43.12 -10.36
N ASN A 2 59.45 42.61 -9.14
CA ASN A 2 59.24 41.19 -8.86
C ASN A 2 57.74 40.87 -8.90
N ASN A 3 57.33 39.96 -9.79
CA ASN A 3 55.97 39.43 -9.81
C ASN A 3 55.88 38.24 -8.84
N PHE A 4 55.06 38.39 -7.81
CA PHE A 4 54.74 37.37 -6.82
C PHE A 4 53.63 36.46 -7.38
N ILE A 5 53.89 35.15 -7.49
CA ILE A 5 52.87 34.17 -7.87
C ILE A 5 52.23 33.65 -6.58
N LEU A 6 50.90 33.76 -6.47
CA LEU A 6 50.14 33.24 -5.34
C LEU A 6 49.70 31.79 -5.65
N PHE A 7 50.17 30.82 -4.87
CA PHE A 7 49.63 29.45 -4.90
C PHE A 7 48.45 29.36 -3.93
N VAL A 8 47.26 29.07 -4.45
CA VAL A 8 46.10 28.71 -3.64
C VAL A 8 46.10 27.20 -3.46
N ALA A 9 46.36 26.73 -2.24
CA ALA A 9 46.24 25.32 -1.89
C ALA A 9 44.77 25.01 -1.55
N ILE A 10 44.10 24.24 -2.41
CA ILE A 10 42.77 23.69 -2.12
C ILE A 10 42.98 22.43 -1.26
N PHE A 11 42.63 22.51 0.02
CA PHE A 11 42.58 21.34 0.89
C PHE A 11 41.26 20.60 0.65
N LEU A 12 41.32 19.46 -0.04
CA LEU A 12 40.24 18.47 -0.07
C LEU A 12 40.21 17.76 1.28
N ALA A 13 39.19 18.01 2.10
CA ALA A 13 38.97 17.22 3.30
C ALA A 13 38.63 15.77 2.88
N PRO A 14 39.24 14.74 3.49
CA PRO A 14 38.86 13.37 3.20
C PRO A 14 37.41 13.15 3.66
N THR A 15 36.54 12.79 2.73
CA THR A 15 35.19 12.30 3.06
C THR A 15 35.36 11.00 3.84
N SER A 16 35.04 11.01 5.12
CA SER A 16 35.05 9.80 5.93
C SER A 16 34.00 8.82 5.41
N ILE A 17 34.43 7.63 4.98
CA ILE A 17 33.53 6.49 4.73
C ILE A 17 33.15 5.93 6.09
N SER A 18 31.90 6.16 6.52
CA SER A 18 31.35 5.50 7.69
C SER A 18 31.01 4.06 7.34
N PHE A 19 31.71 3.09 7.93
CA PHE A 19 31.29 1.70 7.91
C PHE A 19 30.08 1.53 8.85
N VAL A 20 29.03 0.86 8.37
CA VAL A 20 27.89 0.47 9.21
C VAL A 20 28.38 -0.59 10.19
N THR A 21 28.75 -0.16 11.39
CA THR A 21 29.06 -1.05 12.52
C THR A 21 27.76 -1.36 13.25
N GLY A 22 27.07 -2.43 12.86
CA GLY A 22 25.84 -2.88 13.48
C GLY A 22 25.33 -4.18 12.87
N LYS A 23 24.49 -4.92 13.61
CA LYS A 23 23.79 -6.10 13.06
C LYS A 23 22.81 -5.60 12.00
N VAL A 24 23.12 -5.91 10.74
CA VAL A 24 22.26 -5.61 9.60
C VAL A 24 20.96 -6.41 9.71
N SER A 25 19.84 -5.79 9.37
CA SER A 25 18.54 -6.45 9.29
C SER A 25 18.54 -7.47 8.16
N ILE A 26 17.98 -8.67 8.40
CA ILE A 26 17.78 -9.68 7.35
C ILE A 26 16.61 -9.35 6.43
N THR A 27 15.80 -8.33 6.79
CA THR A 27 14.64 -7.93 6.02
C THR A 27 15.06 -7.31 4.69
N LYS A 28 14.48 -7.81 3.60
CA LYS A 28 14.68 -7.29 2.24
C LYS A 28 13.54 -6.35 1.89
N THR A 29 13.86 -5.27 1.17
CA THR A 29 12.87 -4.33 0.62
C THR A 29 13.05 -4.23 -0.89
N ASN A 30 12.00 -3.78 -1.59
CA ASN A 30 12.06 -3.50 -3.03
C ASN A 30 12.99 -2.31 -3.38
N LYS A 31 13.44 -1.51 -2.40
CA LYS A 31 14.29 -0.33 -2.62
C LYS A 31 15.80 -0.62 -2.69
N ASN A 32 16.22 -1.90 -2.73
CA ASN A 32 17.64 -2.31 -2.77
C ASN A 32 18.55 -1.59 -1.74
N LYS A 33 17.99 -1.30 -0.56
CA LYS A 33 18.66 -0.60 0.54
C LYS A 33 18.92 -1.55 1.70
N VAL A 34 20.04 -1.35 2.42
CA VAL A 34 20.41 -2.07 3.63
C VAL A 34 19.94 -1.29 4.85
N TYR A 35 19.30 -1.99 5.81
CA TYR A 35 18.75 -1.39 7.03
C TYR A 35 19.37 -2.04 8.27
N GLN A 36 19.43 -1.30 9.37
CA GLN A 36 19.83 -1.79 10.68
C GLN A 36 18.62 -2.36 11.46
N SER A 37 18.90 -3.13 12.50
CA SER A 37 17.86 -3.59 13.42
C SER A 37 17.18 -2.40 14.10
N GLY A 38 15.85 -2.29 13.95
CA GLY A 38 15.05 -1.19 14.51
C GLY A 38 14.78 -0.03 13.54
N ASP A 39 15.40 -0.04 12.35
CA ASP A 39 15.09 0.95 11.32
C ASP A 39 13.66 0.78 10.80
N LEU A 40 13.02 1.90 10.48
CA LEU A 40 11.76 1.91 9.75
C LEU A 40 12.02 1.57 8.27
N ILE A 41 11.37 0.51 7.79
CA ILE A 41 11.57 -0.04 6.44
C ILE A 41 10.41 0.20 5.49
N PHE A 42 9.23 0.53 6.02
CA PHE A 42 8.02 0.84 5.26
C PHE A 42 7.11 1.73 6.10
N GLN A 43 6.58 2.79 5.49
CA GLN A 43 5.52 3.62 6.04
C GLN A 43 4.73 4.20 4.86
N ASP A 44 3.46 4.49 5.10
CA ASP A 44 2.64 5.31 4.21
C ASP A 44 1.84 6.28 5.10
N GLU A 45 1.99 7.58 4.84
CA GLU A 45 1.30 8.65 5.56
C GLU A 45 -0.05 8.99 4.92
N PHE A 46 -0.41 8.31 3.83
CA PHE A 46 -1.65 8.52 3.09
C PHE A 46 -1.84 9.99 2.69
N ASP A 47 -0.81 10.60 2.10
CA ASP A 47 -0.95 11.87 1.37
C ASP A 47 -1.72 11.68 0.06
N SER A 48 -1.64 10.47 -0.51
CA SER A 48 -2.37 10.04 -1.69
C SER A 48 -2.65 8.54 -1.61
N PHE A 49 -3.58 8.04 -2.43
CA PHE A 49 -3.81 6.59 -2.51
C PHE A 49 -2.88 5.96 -3.57
N ASP A 50 -1.68 5.57 -3.15
CA ASP A 50 -0.65 4.99 -4.01
C ASP A 50 -0.97 3.53 -4.40
N LEU A 51 -1.31 3.32 -5.68
CA LEU A 51 -1.64 2.00 -6.24
C LEU A 51 -0.40 1.23 -6.73
N GLU A 52 0.80 1.80 -6.66
CA GLU A 52 2.04 1.01 -6.81
C GLU A 52 2.39 0.28 -5.51
N THR A 53 1.94 0.82 -4.38
CA THR A 53 2.14 0.25 -3.05
C THR A 53 0.98 -0.64 -2.61
N TRP A 54 -0.26 -0.23 -2.88
CA TRP A 54 -1.47 -0.92 -2.42
C TRP A 54 -2.32 -1.45 -3.58
N ASP A 55 -2.56 -2.76 -3.55
CA ASP A 55 -3.48 -3.43 -4.46
C ASP A 55 -4.83 -3.74 -3.80
N HIS A 56 -5.90 -3.70 -4.60
CA HIS A 56 -7.24 -4.10 -4.18
C HIS A 56 -7.47 -5.58 -4.49
N GLU A 57 -7.87 -6.32 -3.47
CA GLU A 57 -8.50 -7.62 -3.68
C GLU A 57 -9.90 -7.42 -4.29
N LEU A 58 -10.14 -8.01 -5.45
CA LEU A 58 -11.43 -7.97 -6.14
C LEU A 58 -12.13 -9.31 -5.97
N THR A 59 -12.89 -9.45 -4.89
CA THR A 59 -13.57 -10.71 -4.56
C THR A 59 -15.01 -10.49 -4.12
N PHE A 60 -15.85 -11.46 -4.51
CA PHE A 60 -17.27 -11.52 -4.22
C PHE A 60 -17.61 -12.52 -3.11
N SER A 61 -16.63 -13.32 -2.68
CA SER A 61 -16.84 -14.40 -1.70
C SER A 61 -16.21 -14.09 -0.34
N GLY A 62 -15.47 -12.98 -0.21
CA GLY A 62 -14.57 -12.76 0.92
C GLY A 62 -13.49 -13.86 1.03
N ASN A 63 -12.69 -13.80 2.10
CA ASN A 63 -11.59 -14.75 2.33
C ASN A 63 -11.99 -15.85 3.32
N SER A 64 -13.09 -16.54 3.01
CA SER A 64 -13.53 -17.77 3.72
C SER A 64 -14.04 -17.55 5.16
N ASN A 65 -14.47 -16.34 5.49
CA ASN A 65 -14.97 -15.96 6.82
C ASN A 65 -16.50 -15.73 6.86
N TRP A 66 -17.28 -16.36 5.98
CA TRP A 66 -18.75 -16.18 5.93
C TRP A 66 -19.14 -14.71 5.71
N GLU A 67 -18.32 -14.01 4.95
CA GLU A 67 -18.51 -12.61 4.58
C GLU A 67 -19.43 -12.50 3.35
N PHE A 68 -20.32 -11.51 3.36
CA PHE A 68 -21.24 -11.24 2.25
C PHE A 68 -20.87 -9.97 1.47
N GLN A 69 -19.93 -9.17 1.98
CA GLN A 69 -19.49 -7.96 1.30
C GLN A 69 -18.64 -8.28 0.08
N MET A 70 -18.69 -7.39 -0.91
CA MET A 70 -17.80 -7.41 -2.06
C MET A 70 -16.66 -6.43 -1.85
N TYR A 71 -15.43 -6.89 -2.09
CA TYR A 71 -14.28 -5.99 -2.16
C TYR A 71 -14.14 -5.49 -3.60
N ILE A 72 -14.19 -4.16 -3.77
CA ILE A 72 -14.19 -3.50 -5.06
C ILE A 72 -13.19 -2.34 -5.10
N ASN A 73 -12.57 -2.13 -6.25
CA ASN A 73 -11.65 -1.02 -6.46
C ASN A 73 -12.42 0.21 -6.96
N THR A 74 -13.00 0.97 -6.03
CA THR A 74 -13.59 2.28 -6.34
C THR A 74 -13.27 3.31 -5.26
N ARG A 75 -13.11 4.56 -5.69
CA ARG A 75 -12.88 5.70 -4.79
C ARG A 75 -14.11 6.09 -3.97
N LYS A 76 -15.27 5.47 -4.24
CA LYS A 76 -16.44 5.57 -3.36
C LYS A 76 -16.28 4.77 -2.06
N VAL A 77 -15.50 3.68 -2.05
CA VAL A 77 -15.35 2.79 -0.88
C VAL A 77 -13.96 2.86 -0.26
N SER A 78 -12.92 3.06 -1.08
CA SER A 78 -11.55 3.17 -0.60
C SER A 78 -10.88 4.39 -1.20
N PHE A 79 -10.53 5.35 -0.36
CA PHE A 79 -9.94 6.63 -0.76
C PHE A 79 -9.11 7.22 0.36
N VAL A 80 -8.19 8.09 0.00
CA VAL A 80 -7.40 8.87 0.94
C VAL A 80 -7.99 10.26 1.07
N LYS A 81 -8.15 10.74 2.30
CA LYS A 81 -8.60 12.10 2.61
C LYS A 81 -8.06 12.55 3.95
N ASP A 82 -7.55 13.78 3.99
CA ASP A 82 -7.02 14.44 5.18
C ASP A 82 -5.92 13.63 5.89
N GLY A 83 -5.01 12.99 5.13
CA GLY A 83 -3.92 12.17 5.68
C GLY A 83 -4.35 10.79 6.21
N HIS A 84 -5.55 10.33 5.86
CA HIS A 84 -6.09 9.05 6.34
C HIS A 84 -6.61 8.22 5.18
N LEU A 85 -6.33 6.91 5.22
CA LEU A 85 -7.01 5.93 4.39
C LEU A 85 -8.42 5.68 4.95
N HIS A 86 -9.44 5.98 4.14
CA HIS A 86 -10.83 5.67 4.42
C HIS A 86 -11.21 4.41 3.66
N ILE A 87 -11.62 3.37 4.40
CA ILE A 87 -12.30 2.20 3.85
C ILE A 87 -13.70 2.18 4.43
N LYS A 88 -14.71 2.37 3.59
CA LYS A 88 -16.10 2.46 4.02
C LYS A 88 -17.00 1.56 3.18
N PRO A 89 -17.95 0.84 3.81
CA PRO A 89 -18.98 0.14 3.08
C PRO A 89 -19.95 1.14 2.43
N ILE A 90 -20.49 0.76 1.29
CA ILE A 90 -21.64 1.41 0.64
C ILE A 90 -22.67 0.33 0.29
N LEU A 91 -23.93 0.70 0.10
CA LEU A 91 -24.92 -0.27 -0.36
C LEU A 91 -24.61 -0.64 -1.82
N SER A 92 -24.88 -1.89 -2.19
CA SER A 92 -24.67 -2.35 -3.57
C SER A 92 -25.45 -1.50 -4.58
N VAL A 93 -26.63 -1.02 -4.21
CA VAL A 93 -27.47 -0.12 -5.03
C VAL A 93 -26.89 1.29 -5.21
N ASP A 94 -25.95 1.71 -4.36
CA ASP A 94 -25.24 2.99 -4.51
C ASP A 94 -24.05 2.89 -5.48
N HIS A 95 -23.67 1.65 -5.84
CA HIS A 95 -22.58 1.34 -6.75
C HIS A 95 -23.06 0.79 -8.09
N TYR A 96 -24.03 -0.14 -8.07
CA TYR A 96 -24.60 -0.81 -9.22
C TYR A 96 -26.05 -0.37 -9.46
N ASP A 97 -26.52 -0.47 -10.70
CA ASP A 97 -27.92 -0.22 -11.04
C ASP A 97 -28.85 -1.17 -10.29
N TRP A 98 -29.97 -0.65 -9.77
CA TRP A 98 -30.98 -1.43 -9.06
C TRP A 98 -31.45 -2.67 -9.83
N VAL A 99 -31.66 -2.57 -11.14
CA VAL A 99 -32.11 -3.69 -11.97
C VAL A 99 -31.04 -4.79 -12.01
N LEU A 100 -29.77 -4.42 -12.04
CA LEU A 100 -28.67 -5.38 -11.97
C LEU A 100 -28.60 -6.03 -10.59
N VAL A 101 -28.75 -5.26 -9.51
CA VAL A 101 -28.76 -5.80 -8.14
C VAL A 101 -29.95 -6.74 -7.92
N TYR A 102 -31.14 -6.36 -8.39
CA TYR A 102 -32.37 -7.14 -8.24
C TYR A 102 -32.34 -8.42 -9.07
N ASN A 103 -31.99 -8.33 -10.36
CA ASN A 103 -31.92 -9.50 -11.23
C ASN A 103 -30.79 -10.44 -10.82
N TRP A 104 -29.66 -9.91 -10.35
CA TRP A 104 -28.59 -10.75 -9.81
C TRP A 104 -29.01 -11.50 -8.54
N ALA A 105 -29.73 -10.82 -7.64
CA ALA A 105 -30.29 -11.46 -6.44
C ALA A 105 -31.38 -12.51 -6.76
N HIS A 106 -32.07 -12.37 -7.90
CA HIS A 106 -33.17 -13.24 -8.29
C HIS A 106 -32.73 -14.43 -9.15
N ASP A 107 -31.80 -14.23 -10.11
CA ASP A 107 -31.62 -15.15 -11.25
C ASP A 107 -30.31 -15.99 -11.23
N ILE A 108 -29.21 -15.55 -10.61
CA ILE A 108 -27.89 -16.17 -10.87
C ILE A 108 -27.34 -16.99 -9.70
N ILE A 109 -27.66 -16.65 -8.47
CA ILE A 109 -27.29 -17.39 -7.26
C ILE A 109 -28.39 -17.04 -6.25
N PRO A 110 -28.92 -17.94 -5.41
CA PRO A 110 -29.46 -17.47 -4.14
C PRO A 110 -28.28 -16.77 -3.49
N LEU A 111 -28.20 -15.42 -3.56
CA LEU A 111 -27.13 -14.64 -2.94
C LEU A 111 -26.93 -15.26 -1.56
N SER A 112 -25.82 -15.97 -1.37
CA SER A 112 -25.50 -16.51 -0.06
C SER A 112 -25.15 -15.29 0.77
N ILE A 113 -26.17 -14.67 1.35
CA ILE A 113 -26.02 -13.64 2.39
C ILE A 113 -25.31 -14.27 3.61
N GLU A 114 -25.24 -15.59 3.66
CA GLU A 114 -24.51 -16.38 4.64
C GLU A 114 -22.98 -16.41 4.37
N GLY A 115 -22.52 -15.82 3.26
CA GLY A 115 -21.12 -15.75 2.87
C GLY A 115 -20.57 -17.04 2.29
N SER A 116 -19.27 -17.06 1.97
CA SER A 116 -18.60 -18.30 1.57
C SER A 116 -18.28 -19.16 2.79
N SER A 117 -18.68 -20.45 2.73
CA SER A 117 -18.30 -21.49 3.70
C SER A 117 -16.78 -21.50 3.89
N PRO A 118 -16.26 -21.93 5.07
CA PRO A 118 -14.84 -22.21 5.21
C PRO A 118 -14.45 -23.20 4.12
N VAL A 119 -13.24 -23.08 3.57
CA VAL A 119 -12.69 -24.10 2.66
C VAL A 119 -12.54 -25.42 3.42
N ASP A 120 -13.63 -26.19 3.46
CA ASP A 120 -13.69 -27.62 3.78
C ASP A 120 -14.05 -28.30 2.45
N ARG A 121 -13.08 -28.89 1.75
CA ARG A 121 -12.79 -30.34 1.71
C ARG A 121 -14.00 -31.25 1.64
#